data_AF-A0A958D5B9-F1
#
_entry.id   AF-A0A958D5B9-F1
#
_cell.length_a   1.000
_cell.length_b   1.000
_cell.length_c   1.000
_cell.angle_alpha   90.00
_cell.angle_beta   90.00
_cell.angle_gamma   90.00
#
_symmetry.space_group_name_H-M   'P 1'
#
loop_
_entity.id
_entity.type
_entity.pdbx_description
1 polymer ?
#
loop_
_entity_poly.entity_id
_entity_poly.type
_entity_poly.pdbx_seq_one_letter_code
_entity_poly.pdbx_strand_id
1 'polypeptide(L)'
;MKRTTIMVDEELLYDLQQIAQQQGESTSSVIREALASYVTSRHELEPPENPLLALIGLGSSDEAMDLADGGDEKLLRSGVDPTYGWSVDRDSNR
;
A
#
# COMPACT_ATOMS: atom_id res chain seq x y z
N MET A 1 0.23 -3.85 8.30
CA MET A 1 -1.05 -3.51 7.61
C MET A 1 -1.54 -2.14 8.09
N LYS A 2 -2.14 -1.33 7.23
CA LYS A 2 -2.80 -0.06 7.62
C LYS A 2 -4.28 -0.31 7.96
N ARG A 3 -4.82 0.40 8.95
CA ARG A 3 -6.25 0.34 9.30
C ARG A 3 -7.03 1.30 8.43
N THR A 4 -8.08 0.81 7.78
CA THR A 4 -8.95 1.61 6.92
C THR A 4 -10.40 1.41 7.34
N THR A 5 -11.16 2.49 7.40
CA THR A 5 -12.61 2.45 7.65
C THR A 5 -13.32 2.54 6.31
N ILE A 6 -14.29 1.66 6.08
CA ILE A 6 -15.12 1.64 4.87
C ILE A 6 -16.59 1.80 5.28
N MET A 7 -17.37 2.45 4.42
CA MET A 7 -18.82 2.49 4.55
C MET A 7 -19.40 1.31 3.80
N VAL A 8 -20.31 0.56 4.44
CA VAL A 8 -20.93 -0.64 3.89
C VAL A 8 -22.40 -0.64 4.30
N ASP A 9 -23.27 -1.12 3.43
CA ASP A 9 -24.67 -1.33 3.73
C ASP A 9 -24.84 -2.36 4.86
N GLU A 10 -25.84 -2.16 5.71
CA GLU A 10 -26.05 -3.00 6.90
C GLU A 10 -26.31 -4.47 6.55
N GLU A 11 -27.09 -4.70 5.50
CA GLU A 11 -27.39 -6.05 4.99
C GLU A 11 -26.11 -6.78 4.54
N LEU A 12 -25.24 -6.08 3.80
CA LEU A 12 -23.97 -6.65 3.34
C LEU A 12 -23.01 -6.92 4.51
N LEU A 13 -22.98 -6.05 5.51
CA LEU A 13 -22.19 -6.28 6.72
C LEU A 13 -22.66 -7.55 7.45
N TYR A 14 -23.97 -7.75 7.54
CA TYR A 14 -24.56 -8.94 8.15
C TYR A 14 -24.15 -10.22 7.41
N ASP A 15 -24.26 -10.23 6.07
CA ASP A 15 -23.86 -11.37 5.25
C ASP A 15 -22.37 -11.70 5.41
N LEU A 16 -21.50 -10.69 5.43
CA LEU A 16 -20.07 -10.86 5.66
C LEU A 16 -19.77 -11.48 7.03
N GLN A 17 -20.52 -11.11 8.07
CA GLN A 17 -20.39 -11.70 9.40
C GLN A 17 -20.84 -13.16 9.43
N GLN A 18 -21.95 -13.48 8.76
CA GLN A 18 -22.43 -14.86 8.65
C GLN A 18 -21.43 -15.76 7.91
N ILE A 19 -20.88 -15.28 6.80
CA ILE A 19 -19.84 -16.01 6.04
C ILE A 19 -18.62 -16.26 6.91
N ALA A 20 -18.13 -15.22 7.60
CA ALA A 20 -16.99 -15.35 8.50
C ALA A 20 -17.24 -16.38 9.61
N GLN A 21 -18.45 -16.38 10.20
CA GLN A 21 -18.84 -17.34 11.21
C GLN A 21 -18.87 -18.78 10.68
N GLN A 22 -19.42 -18.99 9.48
CA GLN A 22 -19.46 -20.31 8.83
C GLN A 22 -18.07 -20.85 8.51
N GLN A 23 -17.14 -19.97 8.13
CA GLN A 23 -15.77 -20.32 7.78
C GLN A 23 -14.84 -20.42 9.01
N GLY A 24 -15.29 -19.99 10.19
CA GLY A 24 -14.44 -19.93 11.39
C GLY A 24 -13.35 -18.87 11.31
N GLU A 25 -13.56 -17.83 10.50
CA GLU A 25 -12.61 -16.74 10.27
C GLU A 25 -13.12 -15.41 10.84
N SER A 26 -12.23 -14.40 10.87
CA SER A 26 -12.66 -13.04 11.18
C SER A 26 -13.29 -12.36 9.97
N THR A 27 -14.28 -11.49 10.18
CA THR A 27 -14.91 -10.69 9.10
C THR A 27 -13.87 -9.89 8.30
N SER A 28 -12.84 -9.37 8.97
CA SER A 28 -11.72 -8.67 8.30
C SER A 28 -10.91 -9.58 7.37
N SER A 29 -10.84 -10.89 7.65
CA SER A 29 -10.20 -11.88 6.79
C SER A 29 -10.98 -12.04 5.48
N VAL A 30 -12.29 -12.28 5.61
CA VAL A 30 -13.23 -12.41 4.49
C VAL A 30 -13.22 -11.16 3.62
N ILE A 31 -13.29 -9.97 4.24
CA ILE A 31 -13.24 -8.68 3.52
C ILE A 31 -11.92 -8.54 2.75
N ARG A 32 -10.79 -8.89 3.37
CA ARG A 32 -9.47 -8.80 2.73
C ARG A 32 -9.39 -9.72 1.51
N GLU A 33 -9.85 -10.96 1.63
CA GLU A 33 -9.86 -11.91 0.52
C GLU A 33 -10.78 -11.44 -0.61
N ALA A 34 -11.99 -10.99 -0.29
CA ALA A 34 -12.94 -10.48 -1.27
C ALA A 34 -12.37 -9.28 -2.04
N LEU A 35 -11.72 -8.33 -1.35
CA LEU A 35 -11.09 -7.18 -1.99
C LEU A 35 -9.90 -7.58 -2.86
N ALA A 36 -9.05 -8.51 -2.40
CA ALA A 36 -7.92 -8.99 -3.18
C ALA A 36 -8.38 -9.68 -4.47
N SER A 37 -9.40 -10.53 -4.37
CA SER A 37 -10.01 -11.20 -5.52
C SER A 37 -10.64 -10.19 -6.49
N TYR A 38 -11.38 -9.21 -5.97
CA TYR A 38 -11.97 -8.15 -6.79
C TYR A 38 -10.92 -7.36 -7.57
N VAL A 39 -9.86 -6.87 -6.91
CA VAL A 39 -8.79 -6.11 -7.57
C VAL A 39 -8.07 -6.95 -8.62
N THR A 40 -7.75 -8.21 -8.30
CA THR A 40 -7.07 -9.11 -9.25
C THR A 40 -7.92 -9.34 -10.49
N SER A 41 -9.20 -9.68 -10.32
CA SER A 41 -10.12 -9.88 -11.44
C SER A 41 -10.30 -8.62 -12.29
N ARG A 42 -10.28 -7.43 -11.68
CA ARG A 42 -10.34 -6.16 -12.39
C ARG A 42 -9.08 -5.87 -13.21
N HIS A 43 -7.91 -6.16 -12.66
CA HIS A 43 -6.64 -5.98 -13.37
C HIS A 43 -6.49 -6.94 -14.56
N GLU A 44 -7.09 -8.13 -14.49
CA GLU A 44 -7.12 -9.07 -15.62
C GLU A 44 -8.00 -8.56 -16.78
N LEU A 45 -9.14 -7.94 -16.45
CA LEU A 45 -10.08 -7.42 -17.43
C LEU A 45 -9.61 -6.09 -18.06
N GLU A 46 -9.09 -5.20 -17.22
CA GLU A 46 -8.63 -3.86 -17.60
C GLU A 46 -7.23 -3.65 -16.98
N PRO A 47 -6.17 -4.07 -17.69
CA PRO A 47 -4.81 -3.85 -17.23
C PRO A 47 -4.58 -2.35 -17.04
N PRO A 48 -3.92 -1.93 -15.94
CA PRO A 48 -3.69 -0.52 -15.70
C PRO A 48 -2.87 0.09 -16.85
N GLU A 49 -3.31 1.25 -17.35
CA GLU A 49 -2.65 1.96 -18.46
C GLU A 49 -1.19 2.31 -18.14
N ASN A 50 -0.89 2.51 -16.84
CA ASN A 50 0.46 2.73 -16.37
C ASN A 50 1.10 1.40 -15.89
N PRO A 51 2.12 0.88 -16.58
CA PRO A 51 2.76 -0.39 -16.22
C PRO A 51 3.45 -0.36 -14.85
N LEU A 52 3.74 0.82 -14.31
CA LEU A 52 4.29 0.96 -12.95
C LEU A 52 3.26 0.64 -11.87
N LEU A 53 1.97 0.82 -12.13
CA LEU A 53 0.90 0.45 -11.20
C LEU A 53 0.74 -1.08 -11.10
N ALA A 54 1.08 -1.81 -12.17
CA ALA A 54 1.19 -3.27 -12.11
C ALA A 54 2.37 -3.74 -11.24
N LEU A 55 3.33 -2.85 -10.97
CA LEU A 55 4.49 -3.10 -10.12
C LEU A 55 4.28 -2.70 -8.65
N ILE A 56 3.20 -1.98 -8.32
CA ILE A 56 2.87 -1.62 -6.94
C ILE A 56 2.45 -2.88 -6.19
N GLY A 57 3.30 -3.33 -5.26
CA GLY A 57 3.14 -4.59 -4.52
C GLY A 57 4.19 -5.66 -4.86
N LEU A 58 5.01 -5.46 -5.90
CA LEU A 58 6.17 -6.31 -6.24
C LEU A 58 7.46 -5.89 -5.50
N GLY A 59 7.41 -4.81 -4.72
CA GLY A 59 8.50 -4.41 -3.83
C GLY A 59 8.52 -5.26 -2.56
N SER A 60 8.89 -6.54 -2.67
CA SER A 60 9.28 -7.34 -1.51
C SER A 60 10.71 -6.96 -1.11
N SER A 61 10.87 -5.94 -0.27
CA SER A 61 12.01 -5.90 0.64
C SER A 61 11.67 -6.77 1.85
N ASP A 62 12.62 -7.60 2.31
CA ASP A 62 12.46 -8.45 3.51
C ASP A 62 12.16 -7.64 4.79
N GLU A 63 12.35 -6.32 4.73
CA GLU A 63 11.86 -5.36 5.71
C GLU A 63 10.69 -4.57 5.14
N ALA A 64 9.58 -4.52 5.89
CA ALA A 64 8.56 -3.51 5.69
C ALA A 64 9.23 -2.15 5.91
N MET A 65 9.40 -1.37 4.83
CA MET A 65 9.80 0.03 4.98
C MET A 65 8.68 0.75 5.73
N ASP A 66 8.90 0.95 7.02
CA ASP A 66 8.05 1.78 7.86
C ASP A 66 8.31 3.25 7.54
N LEU A 67 7.57 3.76 6.57
CA LEU A 67 7.57 5.17 6.20
C LEU A 67 6.91 6.07 7.27
N ALA A 68 6.28 5.49 8.31
CA ALA A 68 5.63 6.25 9.36
C ALA A 68 6.57 6.58 10.53
N ASP A 69 7.69 5.85 10.69
CA ASP A 69 8.62 5.98 11.83
C ASP A 69 9.72 7.03 11.61
N GLY A 70 9.60 7.86 10.57
CA GLY A 70 10.51 8.99 10.32
C GLY A 70 11.94 8.60 9.91
N GLY A 71 12.18 7.35 9.52
CA GLY A 71 13.47 6.90 8.95
C GLY A 71 13.87 7.71 7.71
N ASP A 72 12.87 8.14 6.93
CA ASP A 72 13.02 8.95 5.73
C ASP A 72 13.54 10.35 6.05
N GLU A 73 13.17 10.95 7.19
CA GLU A 73 13.73 12.25 7.59
C GLU A 73 15.24 12.19 7.73
N LYS A 74 15.79 11.05 8.17
CA LYS A 74 17.24 10.86 8.29
C LYS A 74 17.93 10.79 6.94
N LEU A 75 17.29 10.13 5.96
CA LEU A 75 17.76 10.06 4.57
C LEU A 75 17.67 11.44 3.89
N LEU A 76 16.56 12.16 4.08
CA LEU A 76 16.37 13.52 3.56
C LEU A 76 17.38 14.51 4.18
N ARG A 77 17.65 14.42 5.48
CA ARG A 77 18.67 15.27 6.14
C ARG A 77 20.10 14.97 5.68
N SER A 78 20.40 13.74 5.27
CA SER A 78 21.75 13.38 4.80
C SER A 78 22.08 13.96 3.41
N GLY A 79 21.06 14.34 2.62
CA GLY A 79 21.22 14.95 1.30
C GLY A 79 21.09 16.47 1.26
N VAL A 80 20.98 17.13 2.42
CA VAL A 80 20.72 18.58 2.52
C VAL A 80 21.90 19.24 3.20
N ASP A 81 22.61 20.10 2.46
CA ASP A 81 23.67 20.94 3.03
C ASP A 81 23.01 21.93 4.02
N PRO A 82 23.47 22.01 5.28
CA PRO A 82 22.84 22.85 6.31
C PRO A 82 22.94 24.36 6.02
N THR A 83 23.82 24.78 5.10
CA THR A 83 24.03 26.17 4.69
C THR A 83 23.26 26.51 3.42
N TYR A 84 23.19 25.58 2.46
CA TYR A 84 22.66 25.84 1.11
C TYR A 84 21.38 25.07 0.74
N GLY A 85 20.92 24.15 1.60
CA GLY A 85 19.74 23.33 1.33
C GLY A 85 20.00 22.21 0.32
N TRP A 86 18.99 21.89 -0.51
CA TRP A 86 19.12 20.93 -1.61
C TRP A 86 19.95 21.55 -2.75
N SER A 87 21.28 21.48 -2.66
CA SER A 87 22.14 21.85 -3.78
C SER A 87 22.26 20.66 -4.73
N VAL A 88 21.85 20.85 -5.98
CA VAL A 88 22.22 19.93 -7.07
C VAL A 88 23.74 19.97 -7.16
N ASP A 89 24.40 18.84 -6.86
CA ASP A 89 25.84 18.69 -7.11
C ASP A 89 26.10 19.07 -8.57
N ARG A 90 26.71 20.24 -8.76
CA ARG A 90 27.21 20.69 -10.06
C ARG A 90 28.62 20.16 -10.28
N ASP A 91 28.88 18.90 -9.95
CA ASP A 91 30.12 18.23 -10.32
C ASP A 91 29.83 17.00 -11.17
N SER A 92 29.35 17.29 -12.38
CA SER A 92 29.53 16.41 -13.54
C SER A 92 29.89 17.25 -14.77
N ASN A 93 30.94 18.06 -14.64
CA ASN A 93 31.69 18.48 -15.82
C ASN A 93 33.16 18.83 -15.50
N ARG A 94 33.98 17.80 -15.21
CA ARG A 94 35.32 17.65 -15.79
C ARG A 94 35.95 16.30 -15.51
#